data_AF-B8XGP1-F1
#
_entry.id   AF-B8XGP1-F1
#
_cell.length_a   1.000
_cell.length_b   1.000
_cell.length_c   1.000
_cell.angle_alpha   90.00
_cell.angle_beta   90.00
_cell.angle_gamma   90.00
#
_symmetry.space_group_name_H-M   'P 1'
#
loop_
_entity.id
_entity.type
_entity.pdbx_description
1 polymer ?
#
loop_
_entity_poly.entity_id
_entity_poly.type
_entity_poly.pdbx_seq_one_letter_code
_entity_poly.pdbx_strand_id
1 'polypeptide(L)'
;MIAEVAAGGALGLALSVLHEAVKRAKDRSVTTRFILHRLEATIDSITPLVVQIDKFSEEMEDSSSRKVNKRLKLLLENAVSLVEENAELRRRNVRKKFRYMRDIKEFEAKLRWVVGVDVQVNQLADIKELKAKMSEIRH
;
A
#
# COMPACT_ATOMS: atom_id res chain seq x y z
N MET A 1 -6.60 18.02 -6.28
CA MET A 1 -5.31 18.11 -7.01
C MET A 1 -4.48 16.92 -6.52
N ILE A 2 -4.54 15.78 -7.23
CA ILE A 2 -3.76 14.55 -6.93
C ILE A 2 -2.81 14.26 -8.12
N ALA A 3 -2.72 15.20 -9.07
CA ALA A 3 -2.03 15.06 -10.33
C ALA A 3 -0.49 15.09 -10.24
N GLU A 4 0.08 15.06 -9.03
CA GLU A 4 1.53 15.16 -8.81
C GLU A 4 2.12 14.01 -7.98
N VAL A 5 1.39 12.90 -7.82
CA VAL A 5 1.88 11.77 -7.00
C VAL A 5 2.41 10.58 -7.83
N ALA A 6 2.72 10.80 -9.10
CA ALA A 6 3.60 9.88 -9.83
C ALA A 6 5.07 10.27 -9.55
N ALA A 7 5.51 10.09 -8.30
CA ALA A 7 6.93 9.83 -8.07
C ALA A 7 7.21 8.52 -8.83
N GLY A 8 8.00 8.57 -9.91
CA GLY A 8 8.12 7.50 -10.91
C GLY A 8 8.71 6.17 -10.45
N GLY A 9 8.81 5.94 -9.14
CA GLY A 9 9.28 4.70 -8.54
C GLY A 9 8.25 3.56 -8.58
N ALA A 10 8.70 2.36 -8.22
CA ALA A 10 7.93 1.13 -8.38
C ALA A 10 6.66 1.10 -7.52
N LEU A 11 6.67 1.74 -6.34
CA LEU A 11 5.50 1.83 -5.48
C LEU A 11 4.52 2.91 -5.94
N GLY A 12 5.03 4.05 -6.43
CA GLY A 12 4.20 5.09 -7.02
C GLY A 12 3.37 4.59 -8.20
N LEU A 13 3.98 3.76 -9.06
CA LEU A 13 3.28 3.09 -10.16
C LEU A 13 2.22 2.10 -9.64
N ALA A 14 2.56 1.24 -8.67
CA ALA A 14 1.62 0.26 -8.12
C ALA A 14 0.40 0.94 -7.44
N LEU A 15 0.62 2.05 -6.73
CA LEU A 15 -0.45 2.87 -6.15
C LEU A 15 -1.37 3.47 -7.22
N SER A 16 -0.79 3.99 -8.29
CA SER A 16 -1.56 4.56 -9.40
C SER A 16 -2.46 3.52 -10.05
N VAL A 17 -1.93 2.30 -10.30
CA VAL A 17 -2.72 1.18 -10.84
C VAL A 17 -3.86 0.80 -9.88
N LEU A 18 -3.59 0.73 -8.57
CA LEU A 18 -4.61 0.42 -7.57
C LEU A 18 -5.71 1.49 -7.51
N HIS A 19 -5.35 2.77 -7.55
CA HIS A 19 -6.32 3.86 -7.59
C HIS A 19 -7.28 3.73 -8.77
N GLU A 20 -6.74 3.46 -9.97
CA GLU A 20 -7.56 3.29 -11.16
C GLU A 20 -8.42 2.03 -11.10
N ALA A 21 -7.91 0.92 -10.55
CA ALA A 21 -8.71 -0.28 -10.32
C ALA A 21 -9.88 -0.01 -9.37
N VAL A 22 -9.67 0.74 -8.28
CA VAL A 22 -10.72 1.09 -7.31
C VAL A 22 -11.79 1.97 -7.94
N LYS A 23 -11.42 2.97 -8.74
CA LYS A 23 -12.37 3.80 -9.50
C LYS A 23 -13.24 2.93 -10.41
N ARG A 24 -12.63 2.07 -11.23
CA ARG A 24 -13.37 1.14 -12.12
C ARG A 24 -14.32 0.22 -11.35
N ALA A 25 -13.88 -0.32 -10.21
CA ALA A 25 -14.69 -1.21 -9.39
C ALA A 25 -15.91 -0.52 -8.77
N LYS A 26 -15.76 0.76 -8.37
CA LYS A 26 -16.86 1.57 -7.82
C LYS A 26 -17.97 1.78 -8.85
N ASP A 27 -17.61 2.00 -10.10
CA ASP A 27 -18.57 2.22 -11.19
C ASP A 27 -19.33 0.94 -11.55
N ARG A 28 -18.70 -0.23 -11.38
CA ARG A 28 -19.28 -1.53 -11.76
C ARG A 28 -20.14 -2.18 -10.68
N SER A 29 -19.90 -1.90 -9.39
CA SER A 29 -20.57 -2.62 -8.29
C SER A 29 -21.19 -1.70 -7.24
N VAL A 30 -22.50 -1.45 -7.36
CA VAL A 30 -23.28 -0.71 -6.34
C VAL A 30 -23.18 -1.38 -4.95
N THR A 31 -23.26 -2.71 -4.89
CA THR A 31 -23.26 -3.47 -3.62
C THR A 31 -21.96 -3.33 -2.83
N THR A 32 -20.81 -3.20 -3.52
CA THR A 32 -19.49 -3.07 -2.87
C THR A 32 -18.95 -1.64 -2.94
N ARG A 33 -19.72 -0.70 -3.50
CA ARG A 33 -19.31 0.70 -3.67
C ARG A 33 -18.88 1.36 -2.36
N PHE A 34 -19.62 1.12 -1.28
CA PHE A 34 -19.28 1.69 0.04
C PHE A 34 -17.90 1.23 0.53
N ILE A 35 -17.59 -0.07 0.44
CA ILE A 35 -16.30 -0.57 0.89
C ILE A 35 -15.16 -0.10 -0.01
N LEU A 36 -15.42 0.09 -1.30
CA LEU A 36 -14.45 0.61 -2.25
C LEU A 36 -14.15 2.10 -2.04
N HIS A 37 -15.14 2.91 -1.65
CA HIS A 37 -14.90 4.30 -1.21
C HIS A 37 -14.03 4.35 0.05
N ARG A 38 -14.22 3.41 0.98
CA ARG A 38 -13.39 3.32 2.18
C ARG A 38 -11.95 2.93 1.86
N LEU A 39 -11.79 2.01 0.91
CA LEU A 39 -10.49 1.61 0.40
C LEU A 39 -9.78 2.77 -0.29
N GLU A 40 -10.46 3.50 -1.16
CA GLU A 40 -9.94 4.71 -1.81
C GLU A 40 -9.44 5.73 -0.79
N ALA A 41 -10.25 6.06 0.23
CA ALA A 41 -9.85 6.98 1.30
C ALA A 41 -8.63 6.46 2.10
N THR A 42 -8.52 5.15 2.31
CA THR A 42 -7.35 4.56 2.95
C THR A 42 -6.11 4.70 2.06
N ILE A 43 -6.23 4.42 0.76
CA ILE A 43 -5.12 4.59 -0.19
C ILE A 43 -4.68 6.06 -0.22
N ASP A 44 -5.61 7.00 -0.36
CA ASP A 44 -5.33 8.44 -0.32
C ASP A 44 -4.54 8.83 0.94
N SER A 45 -4.93 8.29 2.10
CA SER A 45 -4.28 8.62 3.37
C SER A 45 -2.85 8.10 3.51
N ILE A 46 -2.53 6.96 2.88
CA ILE A 46 -1.19 6.35 2.98
C ILE A 46 -0.26 6.75 1.84
N THR A 47 -0.81 7.20 0.71
CA THR A 47 -0.05 7.55 -0.50
C THR A 47 1.15 8.45 -0.21
N PRO A 48 1.05 9.53 0.61
CA PRO A 48 2.21 10.36 0.93
C PRO A 48 3.35 9.61 1.65
N LEU A 49 3.03 8.62 2.48
CA LEU A 49 4.02 7.82 3.21
C LEU A 49 4.68 6.80 2.28
N VAL A 50 3.89 6.12 1.45
CA VAL A 50 4.41 5.13 0.50
C VAL A 50 5.36 5.78 -0.52
N VAL A 51 5.05 6.99 -0.98
CA VAL A 51 5.91 7.76 -1.89
C VAL A 51 7.23 8.16 -1.24
N GLN A 52 7.21 8.49 0.05
CA GLN A 52 8.44 8.75 0.80
C GLN A 52 9.29 7.48 0.92
N ILE A 53 8.67 6.33 1.23
CA ILE A 53 9.37 5.04 1.32
C ILE A 53 10.01 4.67 -0.04
N ASP A 54 9.30 4.91 -1.15
CA ASP A 54 9.82 4.65 -2.50
C ASP A 54 11.10 5.45 -2.76
N LYS A 55 11.07 6.76 -2.48
CA LYS A 55 12.24 7.66 -2.63
C LYS A 55 13.40 7.27 -1.72
N PHE A 56 13.14 7.01 -0.43
CA PHE A 56 14.17 6.62 0.52
C PHE A 56 14.87 5.32 0.11
N SER A 57 14.13 4.36 -0.44
CA SER A 57 14.73 3.10 -0.91
C SER A 57 15.56 3.25 -2.19
N GLU A 58 15.22 4.20 -3.07
CA GLU A 58 16.04 4.50 -4.26
C GLU A 58 17.37 5.12 -3.85
N GLU A 59 17.38 5.95 -2.80
CA GLU A 59 18.56 6.67 -2.31
C GLU A 59 19.50 5.81 -1.44
N MET A 60 18.97 4.90 -0.62
CA MET A 60 19.77 4.24 0.43
C MET A 60 20.48 2.95 -0.01
N GLU A 61 20.18 2.38 -1.18
CA GLU A 61 20.70 1.08 -1.68
C GLU A 61 20.76 -0.07 -0.64
N ASP A 62 20.11 0.01 0.52
CA ASP A 62 20.25 -0.99 1.57
C ASP A 62 19.28 -2.19 1.40
N SER A 63 19.73 -3.35 1.86
CA SER A 63 19.02 -4.62 1.79
C SER A 63 17.72 -4.66 2.61
N SER A 64 17.63 -3.91 3.71
CA SER A 64 16.42 -3.82 4.56
C SER A 64 15.33 -3.03 3.83
N SER A 65 15.68 -1.84 3.34
CA SER A 65 14.78 -0.99 2.54
C SER A 65 14.23 -1.71 1.31
N ARG A 66 15.08 -2.47 0.59
CA ARG A 66 14.65 -3.31 -0.54
C ARG A 66 13.62 -4.39 -0.17
N LYS A 67 13.71 -5.00 1.02
CA LYS A 67 12.76 -6.02 1.46
C LYS A 67 11.39 -5.41 1.77
N VAL A 68 11.38 -4.27 2.48
CA VAL A 68 10.15 -3.53 2.81
C VAL A 68 9.45 -3.09 1.53
N ASN A 69 10.18 -2.53 0.57
CA ASN A 69 9.62 -2.12 -0.72
C ASN A 69 9.03 -3.28 -1.52
N LYS A 70 9.74 -4.41 -1.62
CA LYS A 70 9.20 -5.60 -2.29
C LYS A 70 7.91 -6.09 -1.64
N ARG A 71 7.85 -6.12 -0.31
CA ARG A 71 6.66 -6.54 0.44
C ARG A 71 5.49 -5.58 0.21
N LEU A 72 5.75 -4.28 0.24
CA LEU A 72 4.73 -3.26 0.01
C LEU A 72 4.21 -3.30 -1.43
N LYS A 73 5.09 -3.48 -2.41
CA LYS A 73 4.72 -3.65 -3.82
C LYS A 73 3.79 -4.85 -4.02
N LEU A 74 4.18 -6.01 -3.49
CA LEU A 74 3.36 -7.23 -3.59
C LEU A 74 1.98 -7.06 -2.93
N LEU A 75 1.91 -6.35 -1.81
CA LEU A 75 0.63 -6.04 -1.16
C LEU A 75 -0.26 -5.15 -2.05
N LEU A 76 0.30 -4.14 -2.70
CA LEU A 76 -0.43 -3.27 -3.63
C LEU A 76 -0.92 -4.06 -4.86
N GLU A 77 -0.08 -4.90 -5.45
CA GLU A 77 -0.43 -5.76 -6.59
C GLU A 77 -1.56 -6.76 -6.23
N ASN A 78 -1.49 -7.38 -5.06
CA ASN A 78 -2.57 -8.26 -4.58
C ASN A 78 -3.90 -7.51 -4.38
N ALA A 79 -3.83 -6.24 -3.95
CA ALA A 79 -5.02 -5.41 -3.81
C ALA A 79 -5.64 -5.06 -5.17
N VAL A 80 -4.81 -4.81 -6.20
CA VAL A 80 -5.29 -4.59 -7.58
C VAL A 80 -6.11 -5.80 -8.02
N SER A 81 -5.52 -7.00 -7.94
CA SER A 81 -6.19 -8.24 -8.34
C SER A 81 -7.54 -8.40 -7.62
N LEU A 82 -7.56 -8.21 -6.30
CA LEU A 82 -8.76 -8.34 -5.49
C LEU A 82 -9.88 -7.36 -5.90
N VAL A 83 -9.50 -6.12 -6.20
CA VAL A 83 -10.44 -5.07 -6.61
C VAL A 83 -11.00 -5.33 -8.01
N GLU A 84 -10.15 -5.81 -8.93
CA GLU A 84 -10.54 -6.15 -10.30
C GLU A 84 -11.47 -7.37 -10.32
N GLU A 85 -11.15 -8.43 -9.59
CA GLU A 85 -12.03 -9.59 -9.47
C GLU A 85 -13.41 -9.21 -8.88
N ASN A 86 -13.45 -8.32 -7.89
CA ASN A 86 -14.71 -7.79 -7.37
C ASN A 86 -15.49 -6.99 -8.44
N ALA A 87 -14.80 -6.26 -9.31
CA ALA A 87 -15.41 -5.47 -10.38
C ALA A 87 -16.07 -6.35 -11.47
N GLU A 88 -15.56 -7.56 -11.67
CA GLU A 88 -16.07 -8.54 -12.65
C GLU A 88 -17.23 -9.40 -12.12
N LEU A 89 -17.50 -9.36 -10.81
CA LEU A 89 -18.59 -10.15 -10.24
C LEU A 89 -19.96 -9.73 -10.76
N ARG A 90 -20.68 -10.71 -11.33
CA ARG A 90 -22.12 -10.58 -11.60
C ARG A 90 -22.87 -10.13 -10.35
N ARG A 91 -23.85 -9.23 -10.53
CA ARG A 91 -24.65 -8.63 -9.45
C ARG A 91 -25.26 -9.66 -8.48
N ARG A 92 -25.64 -10.85 -8.96
CA ARG A 92 -26.28 -11.91 -8.15
C ARG A 92 -25.32 -12.72 -7.26
N ASN A 93 -23.99 -12.54 -7.38
CA ASN A 93 -23.00 -13.33 -6.62
C ASN A 93 -22.79 -12.80 -5.19
N VAL A 94 -23.87 -12.67 -4.42
CA VAL A 94 -23.89 -11.99 -3.10
C VAL A 94 -22.89 -12.61 -2.10
N ARG A 95 -22.77 -13.95 -2.04
CA ARG A 95 -21.79 -14.62 -1.16
C ARG A 95 -20.34 -14.24 -1.49
N LYS A 96 -19.98 -14.21 -2.79
CA LYS A 96 -18.65 -13.77 -3.21
C LYS A 96 -18.43 -12.29 -2.89
N LYS A 97 -19.45 -11.44 -3.08
CA LYS A 97 -19.38 -10.02 -2.70
C LYS A 97 -19.11 -9.80 -1.22
N PHE A 98 -19.78 -10.54 -0.33
CA PHE A 98 -19.48 -10.48 1.11
C PHE A 98 -18.05 -10.91 1.43
N ARG A 99 -17.53 -11.92 0.73
CA ARG A 99 -16.13 -12.35 0.85
C ARG A 99 -15.18 -11.22 0.45
N TYR A 100 -15.37 -10.60 -0.72
CA TYR A 100 -14.55 -9.45 -1.14
C TYR A 100 -14.61 -8.29 -0.16
N MET A 101 -15.79 -7.97 0.38
CA MET A 101 -15.89 -6.91 1.40
C MET A 101 -15.05 -7.21 2.64
N ARG A 102 -14.99 -8.48 3.07
CA ARG A 102 -14.14 -8.90 4.19
C ARG A 102 -12.67 -8.82 3.80
N ASP A 103 -12.31 -9.31 2.62
CA ASP A 103 -10.93 -9.37 2.18
C ASP A 103 -10.37 -7.94 1.93
N ILE A 104 -11.18 -6.98 1.46
CA ILE A 104 -10.83 -5.54 1.40
C ILE A 104 -10.56 -4.98 2.80
N LYS A 105 -11.40 -5.29 3.79
CA LYS A 105 -11.17 -4.82 5.18
C LYS A 105 -9.88 -5.39 5.76
N GLU A 106 -9.59 -6.66 5.48
CA GLU A 106 -8.36 -7.31 5.93
C GLU A 106 -7.14 -6.68 5.26
N PHE A 107 -7.24 -6.36 3.97
CA PHE A 107 -6.21 -5.62 3.25
C PHE A 107 -5.96 -4.23 3.88
N GLU A 108 -7.00 -3.43 4.13
CA GLU A 108 -6.86 -2.12 4.79
C GLU A 108 -6.14 -2.24 6.14
N ALA A 109 -6.47 -3.26 6.93
CA ALA A 109 -5.82 -3.51 8.22
C ALA A 109 -4.34 -3.87 8.07
N LYS A 110 -4.01 -4.77 7.14
CA LYS A 110 -2.61 -5.15 6.83
C LYS A 110 -1.80 -3.95 6.35
N LEU A 111 -2.39 -3.13 5.48
CA LEU A 111 -1.74 -1.97 4.89
C LEU A 111 -1.43 -0.91 5.95
N ARG A 112 -2.40 -0.61 6.82
CA ARG A 112 -2.18 0.29 7.97
C ARG A 112 -1.12 -0.25 8.92
N TRP A 113 -1.07 -1.56 9.17
CA TRP A 113 -0.06 -2.17 10.02
C TRP A 113 1.34 -2.07 9.41
N VAL A 114 1.50 -2.38 8.11
CA VAL A 114 2.81 -2.27 7.45
C VAL A 114 3.31 -0.82 7.46
N VAL A 115 2.46 0.13 7.09
CA VAL A 115 2.85 1.55 7.04
C VAL A 115 3.07 2.13 8.44
N GLY A 116 2.19 1.82 9.39
CA GLY A 116 2.19 2.41 10.73
C GLY A 116 3.09 1.73 11.75
N VAL A 117 3.48 0.46 11.53
CA VAL A 117 4.26 -0.31 12.51
C VAL A 117 5.53 -0.85 11.88
N ASP A 118 5.42 -1.62 10.79
CA ASP A 118 6.56 -2.34 10.21
C ASP A 118 7.63 -1.37 9.67
N VAL A 119 7.21 -0.32 8.95
CA VAL A 119 8.12 0.72 8.43
C VAL A 119 8.77 1.51 9.59
N GLN A 120 7.99 1.90 10.59
CA GLN A 120 8.49 2.68 11.73
C GLN A 120 9.49 1.89 12.59
N VAL A 121 9.23 0.60 12.83
CA VAL A 121 10.12 -0.28 13.60
C VAL A 121 11.43 -0.48 12.87
N ASN A 122 11.41 -0.69 11.55
CA ASN A 122 12.63 -0.82 10.75
C ASN A 122 13.45 0.48 10.76
N GLN A 123 12.82 1.64 10.55
CA GLN A 123 13.52 2.94 10.65
C GLN A 123 14.16 3.16 12.03
N LEU A 124 13.48 2.76 13.11
CA LEU A 124 14.02 2.87 14.47
C LEU A 124 15.21 1.93 14.69
N ALA A 125 15.17 0.72 14.13
CA ALA A 125 16.28 -0.23 14.19
C ALA A 125 17.52 0.32 13.45
N ASP A 126 17.33 0.87 12.26
CA ASP A 126 18.40 1.46 11.46
C ASP A 126 19.02 2.68 12.19
N ILE A 127 18.21 3.56 12.79
CA ILE A 127 18.70 4.68 13.61
C ILE A 127 19.53 4.19 14.81
N LYS A 128 19.09 3.11 15.49
CA LYS A 128 19.84 2.53 16.62
C LYS A 128 21.18 1.97 16.17
N GLU A 129 21.21 1.25 15.05
CA GLU A 129 22.45 0.70 14.50
C GLU A 129 23.42 1.81 14.06
N LEU A 130 22.91 2.85 13.41
CA LEU A 130 23.70 3.99 12.95
C LEU A 130 24.27 4.78 14.14
N LYS A 131 23.48 4.94 15.21
CA LYS A 131 23.94 5.54 16.47
C LYS A 131 25.03 4.69 17.15
N ALA A 132 24.90 3.36 17.15
CA ALA A 132 25.91 2.45 17.70
C ALA A 132 27.24 2.54 16.93
N LYS A 133 27.18 2.52 15.58
CA LYS A 133 28.36 2.71 14.73
C LYS A 133 29.02 4.09 14.94
N MET A 134 28.23 5.15 15.08
CA MET A 134 28.78 6.48 15.39
C MET A 134 29.45 6.57 16.77
N SER A 135 28.96 5.83 17.77
CA SER A 135 29.62 5.77 19.09
C SER A 135 30.93 4.98 19.07
N GLU A 136 31.06 3.99 18.20
CA GLU A 136 32.30 3.22 18.03
C GLU A 136 33.40 4.04 17.31
N ILE A 137 33.03 4.93 16.38
CA ILE A 137 33.98 5.80 15.66
C ILE A 137 34.53 6.94 16.54
N ARG A 138 33.84 7.28 17.63
CA ARG A 138 34.23 8.36 18.56
C ARG A 138 35.21 7.91 19.66
N HIS A 139 35.59 6.64 19.68
CA HIS A 139 36.63 6.08 20.55
C HIS A 139 37.86 5.69 19.73
#